data_AF-A0A2X1RRN2-F1
#
_entry.id   AF-A0A2X1RRN2-F1
#
_cell.length_a   1.000
_cell.length_b   1.000
_cell.length_c   1.000
_cell.angle_alpha   90.00
_cell.angle_beta   90.00
_cell.angle_gamma   90.00
#
_symmetry.space_group_name_H-M   'P 1'
#
loop_
_entity.id
_entity.type
_entity.pdbx_description
1 polymer ?
#
loop_
_entity_poly.entity_id
_entity_poly.type
_entity_poly.pdbx_seq_one_letter_code
_entity_poly.pdbx_strand_id
1 'polypeptide(L)' 'MKQLLDFIPLILFFITYKLGGVREAAIVLVVATILQIVILKWKYGMVEKQQKIMASAVVFFWTFNRLL' A
#
# COMPACT_ATOMS: atom_id res chain seq x y z
N MET A 1 -15.25 -4.51 -8.84
CA MET A 1 -13.98 -5.07 -9.37
C MET A 1 -12.93 -5.03 -8.27
N LYS A 2 -12.12 -6.07 -8.06
CA LYS A 2 -11.07 -6.11 -7.01
C LYS A 2 -10.11 -4.92 -7.09
N GLN A 3 -9.91 -4.39 -8.29
CA GLN A 3 -9.08 -3.24 -8.61
C GLN A 3 -9.39 -1.98 -7.77
N LEU A 4 -10.65 -1.74 -7.40
CA LEU A 4 -11.01 -0.59 -6.54
C LEU A 4 -10.38 -0.70 -5.14
N LEU A 5 -10.26 -1.93 -4.61
CA LEU A 5 -9.62 -2.17 -3.32
C LEU A 5 -8.09 -2.00 -3.42
N ASP A 6 -7.50 -2.21 -4.60
CA ASP A 6 -6.06 -1.99 -4.84
C ASP A 6 -5.66 -0.51 -4.77
N PHE A 7 -6.62 0.42 -4.94
CA PHE A 7 -6.35 1.85 -4.84
C PHE A 7 -6.44 2.42 -3.42
N ILE A 8 -7.01 1.69 -2.46
CA ILE A 8 -7.18 2.19 -1.07
C ILE A 8 -5.84 2.62 -0.45
N PRO A 9 -4.74 1.82 -0.53
CA PRO A 9 -3.46 2.24 0.01
C PRO A 9 -2.94 3.54 -0.61
N LEU A 10 -3.15 3.71 -1.93
CA LEU A 10 -2.71 4.89 -2.65
C LEU A 10 -3.52 6.15 -2.27
N ILE A 11 -4.84 6.01 -2.07
CA ILE A 11 -5.68 7.12 -1.62
C ILE A 11 -5.25 7.58 -0.22
N LEU A 12 -5.04 6.63 0.70
CA LEU A 12 -4.56 6.93 2.06
C LEU A 12 -3.18 7.58 2.05
N PHE A 13 -2.29 7.16 1.15
CA PHE A 13 -1.01 7.82 0.94
C PHE A 13 -1.18 9.30 0.58
N PHE A 14 -1.99 9.63 -0.42
CA PHE A 14 -2.16 11.03 -0.84
C PHE A 14 -2.81 11.91 0.23
N ILE A 15 -3.76 11.37 0.99
CA ILE A 15 -4.38 12.07 2.11
C ILE A 15 -3.33 12.38 3.18
N THR A 16 -2.56 11.38 3.59
CA THR A 16 -1.54 11.54 4.64
C THR A 16 -0.39 12.42 4.17
N TYR A 17 0.00 12.31 2.89
CA TYR A 17 1.04 13.12 2.29
C TYR A 17 0.72 14.61 2.37
N LYS A 18 -0.55 14.98 2.12
CA LYS A 18 -1.00 16.37 2.22
C LYS A 18 -0.92 16.93 3.65
N LEU A 19 -0.97 16.06 4.66
CA LEU A 19 -1.04 16.47 6.07
C LEU A 19 0.31 16.39 6.80
N GLY A 20 1.14 15.40 6.48
CA GLY A 20 2.38 15.10 7.20
C GLY A 20 3.63 15.02 6.32
N GLY A 21 3.50 14.99 5.00
CA GLY A 21 4.62 14.81 4.08
C GLY A 21 4.90 13.34 3.75
N VAL A 22 6.03 13.09 3.08
CA VAL A 22 6.29 11.80 2.41
C VAL A 22 6.58 10.68 3.41
N ARG A 23 7.28 10.96 4.52
CA ARG A 23 7.72 9.93 5.49
C ARG A 23 6.53 9.25 6.16
N GLU A 24 5.61 10.06 6.67
CA GLU A 24 4.37 9.66 7.34
C GLU A 24 3.46 8.93 6.35
N ALA A 25 3.33 9.48 5.14
CA ALA A 25 2.56 8.85 4.08
C ALA A 25 3.11 7.48 3.67
N ALA A 26 4.43 7.33 3.57
CA ALA A 26 5.06 6.05 3.21
C ALA A 26 4.78 4.96 4.26
N ILE A 27 4.78 5.30 5.55
CA ILE A 27 4.40 4.35 6.62
C ILE A 27 2.94 3.92 6.46
N VAL A 28 2.04 4.89 6.25
CA VAL A 28 0.61 4.61 6.03
C VAL A 28 0.38 3.73 4.81
N LEU A 29 1.10 4.00 3.71
CA LEU A 29 1.02 3.20 2.48
C LEU A 29 1.39 1.73 2.73
N VAL A 30 2.50 1.46 3.42
CA VAL A 30 2.93 0.10 3.75
C VAL A 30 1.88 -0.63 4.59
N VAL A 31 1.41 0.00 5.68
CA VAL A 31 0.42 -0.59 6.58
C VAL A 31 -0.89 -0.85 5.84
N ALA A 32 -1.35 0.10 5.03
CA ALA A 32 -2.57 -0.05 4.24
C ALA A 32 -2.45 -1.17 3.20
N THR A 33 -1.31 -1.31 2.52
CA THR A 33 -1.07 -2.41 1.56
C THR A 33 -1.09 -3.78 2.24
N ILE A 34 -0.50 -3.92 3.44
CA ILE A 34 -0.54 -5.17 4.20
C ILE A 34 -1.98 -5.52 4.57
N LEU A 35 -2.72 -4.56 5.15
CA LEU A 35 -4.14 -4.75 5.51
C LEU A 35 -4.99 -5.13 4.30
N GLN A 36 -4.77 -4.45 3.17
CA GLN A 36 -5.48 -4.68 1.93
C GLN A 36 -5.26 -6.11 1.41
N ILE A 37 -4.01 -6.60 1.39
CA ILE A 37 -3.69 -7.97 1.00
C ILE A 37 -4.34 -8.99 1.95
N VAL A 38 -4.35 -8.73 3.26
CA VAL A 38 -5.01 -9.60 4.25
C VAL A 38 -6.52 -9.68 3.98
N ILE A 39 -7.18 -8.54 3.77
CA ILE A 39 -8.62 -8.48 3.47
C ILE A 39 -8.94 -9.25 2.18
N LEU A 40 -8.13 -9.08 1.15
CA LEU A 40 -8.33 -9.76 -0.13
C LEU A 40 -8.10 -11.26 -0.04
N LYS A 41 -7.04 -11.67 0.68
CA LYS A 41 -6.77 -13.09 0.94
C LYS A 41 -7.94 -13.72 1.71
N TRP A 42 -8.54 -13.00 2.65
CA TRP A 42 -9.69 -13.50 3.39
C TRP A 42 -10.97 -13.57 2.54
N LYS A 43 -11.24 -12.54 1.73
CA LYS A 43 -12.47 -12.45 0.92
C LYS A 43 -12.45 -13.33 -0.34
N TYR A 44 -11.28 -13.50 -0.96
CA TYR A 44 -11.14 -14.14 -2.27
C TYR A 44 -10.23 -15.39 -2.24
N GLY A 45 -9.65 -15.73 -1.10
CA GLY A 45 -8.83 -16.94 -0.90
C GLY A 45 -7.45 -16.92 -1.57
N MET A 46 -7.20 -16.02 -2.52
CA MET A 46 -5.96 -15.95 -3.30
C MET A 46 -5.44 -14.52 -3.42
N VAL A 47 -4.11 -14.37 -3.40
CA VAL A 47 -3.41 -13.10 -3.64
C VAL A 47 -2.89 -13.10 -5.07
N GLU A 48 -3.29 -12.10 -5.85
CA GLU A 48 -2.97 -12.00 -7.27
C GLU A 48 -1.51 -11.59 -7.50
N LYS A 49 -0.93 -11.97 -8.66
CA LYS A 49 0.46 -11.60 -9.00
C LYS A 49 0.67 -10.09 -8.96
N GLN A 50 -0.30 -9.32 -9.44
CA GLN A 50 -0.25 -7.86 -9.44
C GLN A 50 -0.10 -7.28 -8.03
N GLN A 51 -0.79 -7.83 -7.03
CA GLN A 51 -0.70 -7.37 -5.64
C GLN A 51 0.66 -7.66 -5.02
N LYS A 52 1.28 -8.79 -5.37
CA LYS A 52 2.66 -9.09 -4.94
C LYS A 52 3.67 -8.10 -5.53
N ILE A 53 3.51 -7.77 -6.81
CA ILE A 53 4.35 -6.75 -7.48
C ILE A 53 4.16 -5.40 -6.80
N MET A 54 2.91 -4.99 -6.57
CA MET A 54 2.60 -3.72 -5.91
C MET A 54 3.16 -3.67 -4.49
N ALA A 55 3.02 -4.74 -3.71
CA ALA A 55 3.62 -4.84 -2.38
C ALA A 55 5.14 -4.69 -2.40
N SER A 56 5.82 -5.32 -3.35
CA SER A 56 7.28 -5.19 -3.49
C SER A 56 7.70 -3.75 -3.83
N ALA A 57 6.96 -3.07 -4.71
CA ALA A 57 7.19 -1.67 -5.05
C ALA A 57 6.98 -0.75 -3.84
N VAL A 58 5.95 -0.99 -3.03
CA VAL A 58 5.66 -0.21 -1.81
C VAL A 58 6.78 -0.37 -0.76
N VAL A 59 7.27 -1.59 -0.54
CA VAL A 59 8.38 -1.84 0.39
C VAL A 59 9.68 -1.19 -0.12
N PHE A 60 9.94 -1.26 -1.43
CA PHE A 60 11.09 -0.58 -2.04
C PHE A 60 11.01 0.94 -1.87
N PHE A 61 9.85 1.53 -2.16
CA PHE A 61 9.60 2.96 -1.98
C PHE A 61 9.80 3.41 -0.53
N TRP A 62 9.29 2.65 0.45
CA TRP A 62 9.49 2.94 1.87
C TRP A 62 10.95 2.89 2.28
N THR A 63 11.68 1.87 1.82
CA THR A 63 13.12 1.71 2.10
C THR A 63 13.92 2.86 1.51
N PHE A 64 13.61 3.29 0.29
CA PHE A 64 14.24 4.45 -0.35
C PHE A 64 13.95 5.75 0.42
N ASN A 65 12.70 5.95 0.84
CA ASN A 65 12.32 7.15 1.59
C ASN A 65 13.00 7.23 2.96
N ARG A 66 13.26 6.09 3.61
CA ARG A 66 13.99 6.03 4.89
C ARG A 66 15.47 6.44 4.77
N LEU A 67 16.04 6.41 3.57
CA LEU A 67 17.45 6.74 3.32
C LEU A 67 17.69 8.21 2.98
N LEU A 68 16.64 9.02 2.86
CA LEU A 68 16.66 10.46 2.54
C LEU A 68 16.14 11.30 3.73
#